data_AF-A0A9E4GYU5-F1
#
_entry.id   AF-A0A9E4GYU5-F1
#
_cell.length_a   1.000
_cell.length_b   1.000
_cell.length_c   1.000
_cell.angle_alpha   90.00
_cell.angle_beta   90.00
_cell.angle_gamma   90.00
#
_symmetry.space_group_name_H-M   'P 1'
#
loop_
_entity.id
_entity.type
_entity.pdbx_description
1 polymer ?
#
loop_
_entity_poly.entity_id
_entity_poly.type
_entity_poly.pdbx_seq_one_letter_code
_entity_poly.pdbx_strand_id
1 'polypeptide(L)' 'EIEVYAGTLHGWCPPDSAVYNEAQAELAWSRLLALFQTALA' A
#
# COMPACT_ATOMS: atom_id res chain seq x y z
N GLU A 1 -6.80 8.64 -6.24
CA GLU A 1 -6.85 7.38 -7.03
C GLU A 1 -7.49 6.31 -6.16
N ILE A 2 -8.12 5.28 -6.76
CA ILE A 2 -8.60 4.10 -6.04
C ILE A 2 -8.03 2.89 -6.77
N GLU A 3 -7.42 1.96 -6.03
CA GLU A 3 -6.85 0.71 -6.55
C GLU A 3 -7.34 -0.48 -5.74
N VAL A 4 -7.59 -1.60 -6.42
CA VAL A 4 -7.97 -2.88 -5.81
C VAL A 4 -6.79 -3.84 -5.92
N TYR A 5 -6.22 -4.20 -4.77
CA TYR A 5 -5.08 -5.11 -4.67
C TYR A 5 -5.53 -6.57 -4.65
N ALA A 6 -5.58 -7.20 -5.82
CA ALA A 6 -6.07 -8.56 -5.99
C ALA A 6 -5.26 -9.57 -5.14
N GLY A 7 -5.96 -10.48 -4.47
CA GLY A 7 -5.34 -11.53 -3.64
C GLY A 7 -4.83 -11.06 -2.27
N THR A 8 -5.07 -9.79 -1.89
CA THR A 8 -4.73 -9.28 -0.56
C THR A 8 -5.87 -9.52 0.45
N LEU A 9 -5.51 -9.68 1.72
CA LEU A 9 -6.44 -9.83 2.84
C LEU A 9 -6.39 -8.61 3.75
N HIS A 10 -7.46 -8.28 4.47
CA HIS A 10 -7.42 -7.15 5.41
C HIS A 10 -6.20 -7.21 6.34
N GLY A 11 -5.45 -6.11 6.42
CA GLY A 11 -4.19 -6.06 7.17
C GLY A 11 -2.96 -6.55 6.39
N TRP A 12 -2.98 -6.53 5.06
CA TRP A 12 -1.87 -7.02 4.22
C TRP A 12 -0.63 -6.08 4.15
N CYS A 13 -0.75 -4.81 4.53
CA CYS A 13 0.36 -3.85 4.46
C CYS A 13 1.39 -3.95 5.60
N PRO A 14 1.01 -4.16 6.88
CA PRO A 14 1.98 -4.17 7.98
C PRO A 14 2.92 -5.39 7.92
N PRO A 15 4.26 -5.23 8.05
CA PRO A 15 5.22 -6.35 8.00
C PRO A 15 5.07 -7.38 9.13
N ASP A 16 4.48 -6.98 10.26
CA ASP A 16 4.18 -7.83 11.42
C ASP A 16 2.84 -8.58 11.28
N SER A 17 2.10 -8.34 10.20
CA SER A 17 0.84 -9.02 9.92
C SER A 17 1.07 -10.47 9.44
N ALA A 18 0.23 -11.38 9.92
CA ALA A 18 0.20 -12.77 9.45
C ALA A 18 -0.16 -12.92 7.95
N VAL A 19 -0.68 -11.86 7.34
CA VAL A 19 -1.08 -11.81 5.92
C VAL A 19 -0.30 -10.77 5.12
N TYR A 20 0.90 -10.40 5.59
CA TYR A 20 1.77 -9.44 4.91
C TYR A 20 2.01 -9.81 3.45
N ASN A 21 1.82 -8.84 2.55
CA ASN A 21 2.08 -8.98 1.12
C ASN A 21 3.02 -7.86 0.66
N GLU A 22 4.32 -8.15 0.70
CA GLU A 22 5.40 -7.19 0.41
C GLU A 22 5.24 -6.49 -0.93
N ALA A 23 4.98 -7.23 -2.01
CA ALA A 23 4.91 -6.67 -3.35
C ALA A 23 3.79 -5.62 -3.48
N GLN A 24 2.62 -5.90 -2.89
CA GLN A 24 1.53 -4.92 -2.88
C GLN A 24 1.83 -3.78 -1.90
N ALA A 25 2.54 -4.05 -0.79
CA ALA A 25 2.76 -3.07 0.29
C ALA A 25 3.67 -1.95 -0.20
N GLU A 26 4.75 -2.32 -0.87
CA GLU A 26 5.66 -1.38 -1.51
C GLU A 26 4.97 -0.56 -2.61
N LEU A 27 4.08 -1.19 -3.40
CA LEU A 27 3.31 -0.48 -4.43
C LEU A 27 2.36 0.56 -3.82
N ALA A 28 1.59 0.18 -2.81
CA ALA A 28 0.65 1.09 -2.14
C ALA A 28 1.37 2.22 -1.41
N TRP A 29 2.49 1.93 -0.73
CA TRP A 29 3.24 2.94 -0.02
C TRP A 29 3.89 3.96 -0.97
N SER A 30 4.46 3.48 -2.08
CA SER A 30 5.03 4.35 -3.12
C SER A 30 3.98 5.31 -3.70
N ARG A 31 2.76 4.82 -3.97
CA ARG A 31 1.63 5.63 -4.44
C ARG A 31 1.19 6.67 -3.41
N LEU A 32 1.11 6.28 -2.12
CA LEU A 32 0.74 7.19 -1.05
C LEU A 32 1.76 8.34 -0.91
N LEU A 33 3.06 8.02 -0.97
CA LEU A 33 4.11 9.03 -0.90
C LEU A 33 4.05 9.98 -2.11
N ALA A 34 3.83 9.47 -3.32
CA ALA A 34 3.65 10.30 -4.51
C ALA A 34 2.43 11.25 -4.40
N LEU A 35 1.33 10.76 -3.82
CA LEU A 35 0.16 11.59 -3.52
C LEU A 35 0.53 12.72 -2.54
N PHE A 36 1.22 12.41 -1.43
CA PHE A 36 1.64 13.43 -0.47
C PHE A 36 2.63 14.43 -1.05
N GLN A 37 3.58 13.98 -1.87
CA GLN A 37 4.48 14.88 -2.59
C GLN A 37 3.76 15.86 -3.51
N THR A 38 2.62 15.47 -4.09
CA THR A 38 1.86 16.36 -4.98
C THR A 38 0.90 17.26 -4.21
N ALA A 39 0.28 16.73 -3.15
CA ALA A 39 -0.79 17.41 -2.43
C ALA A 39 -0.31 18.29 -1.26
N LEU A 40 0.89 18.04 -0.72
CA LEU A 40 1.43 18.70 0.47
C LEU A 40 2.77 19.43 0.23
N ALA A 41 3.23 19.54 -1.02
CA ALA A 41 4.45 20.28 -1.39
C ALA A 41 4.22 21.79 -1.54
#